data_AF-A0A927S9K7-F1
#
_entry.id   AF-A0A927S9K7-F1
#
_cell.length_a   1.000
_cell.length_b   1.000
_cell.length_c   1.000
_cell.angle_alpha   90.00
_cell.angle_beta   90.00
_cell.angle_gamma   90.00
#
_symmetry.space_group_name_H-M   'P 1'
#
loop_
_entity.id
_entity.type
_entity.pdbx_description
1 polymer ?
#
loop_
_entity_poly.entity_id
_entity_poly.type
_entity_poly.pdbx_seq_one_letter_code
_entity_poly.pdbx_strand_id
1 'polypeptide(L)'
;MTIFINILLILISLVLIVAVLMQEGNKQGLGAIGGAAETFLGKGKAKGVEGKLLLITKIAAAAFVVLAIATTWFSARTYTVKYFDENGKEIFPAFENEVLVQQLLNGITINEEEYTDEQKRATYSKGSEIYDYAPPAKEGYHGRWDVELPDTMDGNDYELHAIYEIGDFTLTIEDGHNPVGEHAVDEEHDHEVFKTVTAAFGDPIDLSDVQLPEAPEGYTVEWSQPLPETMPGFDTTIYVIYTEIAPEATPVEAEEATPVEAE
;
A
#
# COMPACT_ATOMS: atom_id res chain seq x y z
N MET A 1 25.32 6.84 16.28
CA MET A 1 26.57 6.95 15.49
C MET A 1 26.50 8.09 14.47
N THR A 2 25.43 8.20 13.67
CA THR A 2 25.21 9.29 12.68
C THR A 2 25.28 10.70 13.28
N ILE A 3 24.65 10.93 14.44
CA ILE A 3 24.69 12.24 15.12
C ILE A 3 26.12 12.66 15.46
N PHE A 4 26.93 11.74 16.00
CA PHE A 4 28.32 12.01 16.35
C PHE A 4 29.18 12.38 15.13
N ILE A 5 29.01 11.65 14.02
CA ILE A 5 29.72 11.92 12.76
C ILE A 5 29.31 13.29 12.20
N ASN A 6 28.02 13.61 12.22
CA ASN A 6 27.52 14.91 11.74
C ASN A 6 28.09 16.08 12.56
N ILE A 7 28.13 15.95 13.90
CA ILE A 7 28.74 16.96 14.78
C ILE A 7 30.24 17.13 14.45
N LEU A 8 30.98 16.03 14.29
CA LEU A 8 32.39 16.06 13.92
C LEU A 8 32.61 16.75 12.57
N LEU A 9 31.74 16.49 11.59
CA LEU A 9 31.81 17.07 10.24
C LEU A 9 31.55 18.58 10.29
N ILE A 10 30.60 19.04 11.10
CA ILE A 10 30.37 20.46 11.36
C ILE A 10 31.61 21.12 11.97
N LEU A 11 32.23 20.52 12.99
CA LEU A 11 33.44 21.05 13.63
C LEU A 11 34.63 21.18 12.66
N ILE A 12 34.87 20.14 11.85
CA ILE A 12 35.94 20.17 10.84
C ILE A 12 35.65 21.24 9.78
N SER A 13 34.39 21.42 9.38
CA SER A 13 33.99 22.45 8.44
C SER A 13 34.28 23.87 8.96
N LEU A 14 34.01 24.12 10.24
CA LEU A 14 34.32 25.41 10.89
C LEU A 14 35.83 25.69 10.91
N VAL A 15 36.63 24.69 11.27
CA VAL A 15 38.10 24.80 11.27
C VAL A 15 38.62 25.08 9.86
N LEU A 16 38.07 24.44 8.84
CA LEU A 16 38.43 24.71 7.44
C LEU A 16 38.08 26.12 7.00
N ILE A 17 36.91 26.65 7.37
CA ILE A 17 36.51 28.02 7.06
C ILE A 17 37.54 29.00 7.64
N VAL A 18 37.87 28.87 8.93
CA VAL A 18 38.88 29.74 9.57
C VAL A 18 40.25 29.56 8.92
N ALA A 19 40.67 28.32 8.65
CA ALA A 19 41.98 28.04 8.04
C ALA A 19 42.10 28.61 6.62
N VAL A 20 41.02 28.62 5.84
CA VAL A 20 40.99 29.23 4.49
C VAL A 20 40.96 30.75 4.58
N LEU A 21 40.22 31.33 5.54
CA LEU A 21 40.19 32.78 5.73
C LEU A 21 41.52 33.35 6.23
N MET A 22 42.28 32.58 7.01
CA MET A 22 43.63 32.95 7.46
C MET A 22 44.70 32.82 6.37
N GLN A 23 44.41 32.12 5.27
CA GLN A 23 45.33 32.05 4.14
C GLN A 23 45.24 33.34 3.33
N GLU A 24 46.31 34.13 3.34
CA GLU A 24 46.43 35.27 2.43
C GLU A 24 46.30 34.77 0.99
N GLY A 25 45.30 35.30 0.26
CA GLY A 25 45.06 34.95 -1.13
C GLY A 25 46.35 35.19 -1.93
N ASN A 26 46.91 34.11 -2.48
CA ASN A 26 48.20 34.12 -3.14
C ASN A 26 48.22 35.15 -4.30
N LYS A 27 48.66 36.39 -4.05
CA LYS A 27 48.89 37.42 -5.08
C LYS A 27 50.16 37.11 -5.90
N GLN A 28 50.37 35.86 -6.24
CA GLN A 28 51.53 35.36 -7.00
C GLN A 28 51.21 35.19 -8.49
N GLY A 29 50.14 35.84 -8.96
CA GLY A 29 49.77 35.89 -10.38
C GLY A 29 50.46 37.00 -11.18
N LEU A 30 51.17 37.94 -10.53
CA LEU A 30 51.83 39.08 -11.18
C LEU A 30 53.37 39.07 -11.07
N GLY A 31 53.95 37.97 -10.55
CA GLY A 31 55.40 37.80 -10.40
C GLY A 31 56.05 36.85 -11.40
N ALA A 32 55.27 36.16 -12.24
CA ALA A 32 55.76 35.11 -13.14
C ALA A 32 56.53 35.61 -14.38
N ILE A 33 56.71 36.92 -14.54
CA ILE A 33 57.41 37.51 -15.70
C ILE A 33 58.89 37.84 -15.39
N GLY A 34 59.32 37.76 -14.13
CA GLY A 34 60.70 38.09 -13.76
C GLY A 34 61.36 37.03 -12.89
N GLY A 35 62.15 36.14 -13.48
CA GLY A 35 63.32 35.63 -12.76
C GLY A 35 63.52 34.12 -12.77
N ALA A 36 64.38 33.68 -13.69
CA ALA A 36 65.26 32.52 -13.51
C ALA A 36 66.21 32.64 -12.27
N ALA A 37 65.95 33.56 -11.34
CA ALA A 37 66.75 33.87 -10.16
C ALA A 37 66.06 33.49 -8.82
N GLU A 38 64.76 33.16 -8.79
CA GLU A 38 64.05 32.85 -7.53
C GLU A 38 64.09 31.36 -7.13
N THR A 39 64.69 30.49 -7.94
CA THR A 39 64.76 29.02 -7.71
C THR A 39 65.46 28.61 -6.41
N PHE A 40 66.22 29.52 -5.76
CA PHE A 40 66.89 29.27 -4.48
C PHE A 40 66.20 29.89 -3.25
N LEU A 41 65.38 30.93 -3.40
CA LEU A 41 64.68 31.57 -2.26
C LEU A 41 63.30 30.93 -1.97
N GLY A 42 62.68 30.32 -2.99
CA GLY A 42 61.39 29.62 -2.86
C GLY A 42 61.42 28.37 -1.97
N LYS A 43 62.59 27.74 -1.79
CA LYS A 43 62.76 26.55 -0.93
C LYS A 43 62.57 26.83 0.56
N GLY A 44 62.77 28.08 1.00
CA GLY A 44 62.58 28.51 2.40
C GLY A 44 61.13 28.87 2.73
N LYS A 45 60.37 29.43 1.77
CA LYS A 45 58.96 29.83 1.96
C LYS A 45 58.03 28.63 2.14
N ALA A 46 58.34 27.50 1.48
CA ALA A 46 57.63 26.23 1.71
C ALA A 46 57.81 25.66 3.14
N LYS A 47 58.81 26.13 3.91
CA LYS A 47 59.01 25.77 5.32
C LYS A 47 58.39 26.79 6.31
N GLY A 48 57.87 27.91 5.81
CA GLY A 48 57.20 28.94 6.61
C GLY A 48 55.84 28.47 7.15
N VAL A 49 55.31 29.21 8.13
CA VAL A 49 54.00 28.95 8.75
C VAL A 49 52.89 28.87 7.70
N GLU A 50 52.94 29.73 6.68
CA GLU A 50 52.01 29.75 5.55
C GLU A 50 52.05 28.46 4.70
N GLY A 51 53.24 27.95 4.38
CA GLY A 51 53.40 26.71 3.61
C GLY A 51 52.89 25.47 4.36
N LYS A 52 53.09 25.43 5.68
CA LYS A 52 52.53 24.37 6.55
C LYS A 52 51.02 24.50 6.71
N LEU A 53 50.48 25.71 6.87
CA LEU A 53 49.03 25.94 6.91
C LEU A 53 48.36 25.51 5.60
N LEU A 54 48.94 25.82 4.44
CA LEU A 54 48.43 25.39 3.14
C LEU A 54 48.35 23.86 3.03
N LEU A 55 49.38 23.15 3.50
CA LEU A 55 49.43 21.69 3.45
C LEU A 55 48.39 21.07 4.40
N ILE A 56 48.22 21.61 5.60
CA ILE A 56 47.20 21.18 6.56
C ILE A 56 45.80 21.40 5.98
N THR A 57 45.52 22.57 5.40
CA THR A 57 44.20 22.86 4.81
C THR A 57 43.90 21.95 3.63
N LYS A 58 44.88 21.61 2.78
CA LYS A 58 44.69 20.62 1.71
C LYS A 58 44.33 19.24 2.24
N ILE A 59 45.05 18.76 3.26
CA ILE A 59 44.78 17.45 3.87
C ILE A 59 43.41 17.47 4.57
N ALA A 60 43.09 18.53 5.31
CA ALA A 60 41.82 18.69 5.99
C ALA A 60 40.65 18.79 5.00
N ALA A 61 40.83 19.50 3.88
CA ALA A 61 39.83 19.57 2.81
C ALA A 61 39.61 18.20 2.16
N ALA A 62 40.69 17.46 1.88
CA ALA A 62 40.60 16.10 1.37
C ALA A 62 39.88 15.17 2.36
N ALA A 63 40.24 15.22 3.64
CA ALA A 63 39.60 14.44 4.70
C ALA A 63 38.10 14.79 4.84
N PHE A 64 37.75 16.08 4.74
CA PHE A 64 36.36 16.54 4.75
C PHE A 64 35.55 15.97 3.60
N VAL A 65 36.09 16.01 2.37
CA VAL A 65 35.42 15.42 1.19
C VAL A 65 35.22 13.92 1.36
N VAL A 66 36.25 13.19 1.82
CA VAL A 66 36.16 11.73 2.05
C VAL A 66 35.12 11.41 3.11
N LEU A 67 35.10 12.14 4.22
CA LEU A 67 34.09 11.95 5.27
C LEU A 67 32.68 12.27 4.75
N ALA A 68 32.50 13.36 3.99
CA ALA A 68 31.22 13.73 3.41
C ALA A 68 30.67 12.64 2.46
N ILE A 69 31.52 12.07 1.61
CA ILE A 69 31.13 10.95 0.73
C ILE A 69 30.80 9.71 1.57
N ALA A 70 31.56 9.44 2.63
CA ALA A 70 31.27 8.31 3.51
C ALA A 70 29.92 8.47 4.22
N THR A 71 29.54 9.69 4.64
CA THR A 71 28.23 9.91 5.29
C THR A 71 27.08 9.76 4.32
N THR A 72 27.22 10.27 3.09
CA THR A 72 26.16 10.15 2.07
C THR A 72 25.98 8.70 1.66
N TRP A 73 27.07 7.96 1.46
CA TRP A 73 27.00 6.53 1.17
C TRP A 73 26.37 5.73 2.32
N PHE A 74 26.75 6.01 3.57
CA PHE A 74 26.15 5.35 4.73
C PHE A 74 24.65 5.64 4.87
N SER A 75 24.23 6.87 4.54
CA SER A 75 22.83 7.28 4.58
C SER A 75 22.01 6.72 3.42
N ALA A 76 22.67 6.46 2.28
CA ALA A 76 22.06 5.84 1.10
C ALA A 76 21.85 4.33 1.22
N ARG A 77 22.21 3.72 2.37
CA ARG A 77 21.91 2.32 2.62
C ARG A 77 20.41 2.12 2.71
N THR A 78 19.88 1.28 1.85
CA THR A 78 18.50 0.82 1.88
C THR A 78 18.38 -0.41 2.77
N TYR A 79 17.21 -0.58 3.34
CA TYR A 79 16.83 -1.71 4.18
C TYR A 79 15.56 -2.33 3.62
N THR A 80 15.39 -3.63 3.84
CA THR A 80 14.33 -4.41 3.18
C THR A 80 13.28 -4.88 4.16
N VAL A 81 12.01 -4.78 3.76
CA VAL A 81 10.91 -5.50 4.42
C VAL A 81 10.43 -6.57 3.46
N LYS A 82 10.52 -7.83 3.87
CA LYS A 82 10.03 -9.00 3.12
C LYS A 82 8.77 -9.53 3.77
N TYR A 83 7.90 -10.08 2.94
CA TYR A 83 6.62 -10.63 3.37
C TYR A 83 6.54 -12.08 2.91
N PHE A 84 6.02 -12.95 3.76
CA PHE A 84 5.92 -14.38 3.54
C PHE A 84 4.51 -14.86 3.84
N ASP A 85 3.99 -15.78 3.03
CA ASP A 85 2.73 -16.45 3.32
C ASP A 85 2.89 -17.48 4.45
N GLU A 86 1.78 -18.12 4.83
CA GLU A 86 1.74 -19.17 5.86
C GLU A 86 2.59 -20.42 5.51
N ASN A 87 2.91 -20.60 4.22
CA ASN A 87 3.70 -21.71 3.71
C ASN A 87 5.20 -21.34 3.60
N GLY A 88 5.58 -20.12 3.98
CA GLY A 88 6.94 -19.60 3.87
C GLY A 88 7.35 -19.22 2.44
N LYS A 89 6.40 -19.07 1.52
CA LYS A 89 6.64 -18.51 0.19
C LYS A 89 6.71 -17.00 0.30
N GLU A 90 7.77 -16.40 -0.23
CA GLU A 90 7.88 -14.94 -0.31
C GLU A 90 6.74 -14.41 -1.18
N ILE A 91 5.96 -13.52 -0.59
CA ILE A 91 4.86 -12.80 -1.22
C ILE A 91 5.24 -11.33 -1.30
N PHE A 92 4.80 -10.67 -2.36
CA PHE A 92 4.99 -9.25 -2.51
C PHE A 92 3.68 -8.57 -2.16
N PRO A 93 3.64 -7.59 -1.24
CA PRO A 93 2.46 -6.78 -1.04
C PRO A 93 2.19 -6.12 -2.39
N ALA A 94 1.06 -6.46 -2.98
CA ALA A 94 0.72 -6.06 -4.34
C ALA A 94 0.74 -4.52 -4.46
N PHE A 95 1.82 -3.94 -4.99
CA PHE A 95 1.74 -2.65 -5.71
C PHE A 95 0.78 -2.76 -6.92
N GLU A 96 0.45 -4.00 -7.28
CA GLU A 96 -0.52 -4.40 -8.29
C GLU A 96 -1.91 -3.77 -8.08
N ASN A 97 -2.40 -3.51 -6.87
CA ASN A 97 -3.84 -3.25 -6.75
C ASN A 97 -4.23 -1.76 -6.75
N GLU A 98 -3.46 -0.87 -6.10
CA GLU A 98 -3.82 0.56 -6.08
C GLU A 98 -3.27 1.35 -7.28
N VAL A 99 -2.11 0.96 -7.81
CA VAL A 99 -1.50 1.64 -8.96
C VAL A 99 -2.18 1.21 -10.27
N LEU A 100 -2.55 -0.07 -10.42
CA LEU A 100 -3.30 -0.53 -11.59
C LEU A 100 -4.72 0.05 -11.63
N VAL A 101 -5.39 0.22 -10.48
CA VAL A 101 -6.72 0.84 -10.42
C VAL A 101 -6.68 2.31 -10.88
N GLN A 102 -5.67 3.09 -10.47
CA GLN A 102 -5.52 4.47 -10.95
C GLN A 102 -5.09 4.56 -12.43
N GLN A 103 -4.39 3.56 -12.96
CA GLN A 103 -3.94 3.54 -14.36
C GLN A 103 -5.01 2.98 -15.33
N LEU A 104 -5.87 2.07 -14.86
CA LEU A 104 -7.08 1.59 -15.58
C LEU A 104 -8.15 2.69 -15.70
N LEU A 105 -8.36 3.49 -14.64
CA LEU A 105 -9.22 4.69 -14.68
C LEU A 105 -8.75 5.72 -15.72
N ASN A 106 -7.48 5.72 -16.09
CA ASN A 106 -6.88 6.58 -17.10
C ASN A 106 -6.68 5.89 -18.47
N GLY A 107 -7.21 4.69 -18.66
CA GLY A 107 -7.25 4.01 -19.96
C GLY A 107 -5.92 3.42 -20.44
N ILE A 108 -4.98 3.12 -19.53
CA ILE A 108 -3.70 2.49 -19.88
C ILE A 108 -3.82 0.98 -19.68
N THR A 109 -3.69 0.21 -20.77
CA THR A 109 -3.57 -1.26 -20.71
C THR A 109 -2.12 -1.62 -20.42
N ILE A 110 -1.84 -2.24 -19.28
CA ILE A 110 -0.49 -2.67 -18.90
C ILE A 110 -0.44 -4.19 -19.07
N ASN A 111 0.50 -4.66 -19.90
CA ASN A 111 0.74 -6.09 -20.10
C ASN A 111 1.43 -6.65 -18.85
N GLU A 112 0.83 -7.68 -18.27
CA GLU A 112 1.13 -8.33 -16.99
C GLU A 112 2.54 -8.95 -16.89
N GLU A 113 3.26 -9.08 -18.00
CA GLU A 113 4.40 -10.01 -18.14
C GLU A 113 5.80 -9.48 -17.75
N GLU A 114 5.97 -8.22 -17.33
CA GLU A 114 7.35 -7.71 -17.10
C GLU A 114 7.54 -6.93 -15.79
N TYR A 115 7.13 -7.52 -14.67
CA TYR A 115 7.67 -7.15 -13.35
C TYR A 115 8.80 -8.11 -12.99
N THR A 116 10.05 -7.67 -13.19
CA THR A 116 11.24 -8.42 -12.75
C THR A 116 11.26 -8.54 -11.22
N ASP A 117 11.66 -9.71 -10.69
CA ASP A 117 11.68 -10.03 -9.25
C ASP A 117 12.48 -9.02 -8.39
N GLU A 118 13.38 -8.26 -9.01
CA GLU A 118 14.14 -7.21 -8.32
C GLU A 118 13.33 -5.93 -8.03
N GLN A 119 12.25 -5.66 -8.77
CA GLN A 119 11.41 -4.46 -8.61
C GLN A 119 10.31 -4.60 -7.55
N LYS A 120 10.09 -5.81 -7.01
CA LYS A 120 9.02 -6.10 -6.04
C LYS A 120 9.44 -5.94 -4.57
N ARG A 121 10.71 -5.59 -4.30
CA ARG A 121 11.23 -5.42 -2.94
C ARG A 121 10.87 -4.03 -2.40
N ALA A 122 10.13 -3.99 -1.30
CA ALA A 122 9.92 -2.78 -0.52
C ALA A 122 11.24 -2.40 0.16
N THR A 123 11.96 -1.46 -0.45
CA THR A 123 13.24 -0.96 0.07
C THR A 123 13.04 0.44 0.63
N TYR A 124 13.47 0.62 1.88
CA TYR A 124 13.27 1.85 2.63
C TYR A 124 14.61 2.46 3.01
N SER A 125 14.67 3.79 2.97
CA SER A 125 15.79 4.53 3.55
C SER A 125 15.59 4.66 5.05
N LYS A 126 16.67 4.70 5.84
CA LYS A 126 16.53 4.89 7.29
C LYS A 126 15.74 6.16 7.60
N GLY A 127 14.68 6.03 8.40
CA GLY A 127 13.79 7.10 8.82
C GLY A 127 12.65 7.43 7.84
N SER A 128 12.51 6.71 6.73
CA SER A 128 11.31 6.83 5.89
C SER A 128 10.11 6.17 6.58
N GLU A 129 8.92 6.69 6.31
CA GLU A 129 7.66 6.03 6.69
C GLU A 129 7.58 4.64 6.04
N ILE A 130 7.10 3.67 6.82
CA ILE A 130 6.84 2.32 6.32
C ILE A 130 5.34 2.23 6.02
N TYR A 131 5.01 1.63 4.88
CA TYR A 131 3.63 1.34 4.54
C TYR A 131 3.21 0.05 5.25
N ASP A 132 2.11 0.11 6.00
CA ASP A 132 1.49 -1.06 6.61
C ASP A 132 0.59 -1.75 5.58
N TYR A 133 0.94 -2.96 5.19
CA TYR A 133 0.18 -3.75 4.23
C TYR A 133 -0.58 -4.82 4.98
N ALA A 134 -1.85 -5.03 4.65
CA ALA A 134 -2.58 -6.19 5.18
C ALA A 134 -2.01 -7.50 4.58
N PRO A 135 -1.98 -8.61 5.34
CA PRO A 135 -1.67 -9.91 4.78
C PRO A 135 -2.74 -10.33 3.75
N PRO A 136 -2.43 -11.28 2.85
CA PRO A 136 -3.37 -11.71 1.82
C PRO A 136 -4.71 -12.16 2.42
N ALA A 137 -5.81 -11.78 1.78
CA ALA A 137 -7.13 -12.25 2.20
C ALA A 137 -7.21 -13.77 2.07
N LYS A 138 -7.70 -14.44 3.11
CA LYS A 138 -7.98 -15.87 3.15
C LYS A 138 -9.40 -16.06 3.65
N GLU A 139 -10.22 -16.70 2.84
CA GLU A 139 -11.65 -16.91 3.14
C GLU A 139 -11.83 -17.56 4.51
N GLY A 140 -12.58 -16.91 5.39
CA GLY A 140 -12.86 -17.44 6.73
C GLY A 140 -11.78 -17.24 7.78
N TYR A 141 -10.71 -16.49 7.46
CA TYR A 141 -9.61 -16.22 8.39
C TYR A 141 -9.31 -14.73 8.52
N HIS A 142 -9.00 -14.27 9.74
CA HIS A 142 -8.36 -13.00 9.98
C HIS A 142 -6.84 -13.17 9.88
N GLY A 143 -6.22 -12.48 8.93
CA GLY A 143 -4.78 -12.45 8.75
C GLY A 143 -4.13 -11.32 9.56
N ARG A 144 -3.00 -11.60 10.19
CA ARG A 144 -2.06 -10.58 10.69
C ARG A 144 -0.61 -10.96 10.38
N TRP A 145 0.32 -10.01 10.49
CA TRP A 145 1.75 -10.34 10.49
C TRP A 145 2.21 -10.79 11.88
N ASP A 146 3.22 -11.64 11.92
CA ASP A 146 3.89 -12.09 13.15
C ASP A 146 4.69 -11.00 13.85
N VAL A 147 5.15 -10.00 13.11
CA VAL A 147 5.94 -8.86 13.58
C VAL A 147 5.19 -7.55 13.31
N GLU A 148 5.08 -6.72 14.35
CA GLU A 148 4.62 -5.34 14.22
C GLU A 148 5.76 -4.46 13.69
N LEU A 149 5.50 -3.77 12.58
CA LEU A 149 6.46 -2.83 12.01
C LEU A 149 6.44 -1.50 12.77
N PRO A 150 7.60 -0.83 12.93
CA PRO A 150 7.63 0.54 13.42
C PRO A 150 7.05 1.51 12.37
N ASP A 151 6.58 2.69 12.81
CA ASP A 151 6.08 3.74 11.90
C ASP A 151 7.14 4.22 10.89
N THR A 152 8.42 4.15 11.27
CA THR A 152 9.55 4.59 10.44
C THR A 152 10.70 3.59 10.47
N MET A 153 11.44 3.52 9.36
CA MET A 153 12.51 2.55 9.19
C MET A 153 13.69 2.82 10.13
N ASP A 154 13.90 1.93 11.10
CA ASP A 154 14.92 2.07 12.14
C ASP A 154 16.33 1.64 11.69
N GLY A 155 16.43 1.01 10.52
CA GLY A 155 17.66 0.53 9.93
C GLY A 155 17.96 -0.94 10.24
N ASN A 156 16.92 -1.74 10.43
CA ASN A 156 17.00 -3.20 10.44
C ASN A 156 16.20 -3.77 9.26
N ASP A 157 16.63 -4.91 8.72
CA ASP A 157 15.81 -5.64 7.74
C ASP A 157 14.73 -6.42 8.49
N TYR A 158 13.52 -6.50 7.93
CA TYR A 158 12.38 -7.20 8.51
C TYR A 158 11.91 -8.33 7.59
N GLU A 159 11.51 -9.44 8.20
CA GLU A 159 10.88 -10.58 7.54
C GLU A 159 9.56 -10.85 8.28
N LEU A 160 8.43 -10.65 7.59
CA LEU A 160 7.09 -10.77 8.15
C LEU A 160 6.43 -12.03 7.60
N HIS A 161 5.84 -12.82 8.48
CA HIS A 161 5.11 -14.04 8.16
C HIS A 161 3.62 -13.87 8.45
N ALA A 162 2.78 -14.18 7.47
CA ALA A 162 1.33 -14.13 7.64
C ALA A 162 0.88 -15.23 8.62
N ILE A 163 0.11 -14.83 9.62
CA ILE A 163 -0.58 -15.70 10.58
C ILE A 163 -2.08 -15.56 10.32
N TYR A 164 -2.75 -16.68 10.11
CA TYR A 164 -4.19 -16.74 9.93
C TYR A 164 -4.87 -17.39 11.14
N GLU A 165 -5.85 -16.68 11.70
CA GLU A 165 -6.74 -17.20 12.73
C GLU A 165 -8.14 -17.34 12.17
N ILE A 166 -8.84 -18.41 12.53
CA ILE A 166 -10.23 -18.62 12.10
C ILE A 166 -11.06 -17.43 12.58
N GLY A 167 -11.82 -16.82 11.67
CA GLY A 167 -12.68 -15.69 11.99
C GLY A 167 -14.06 -16.14 12.46
N ASP A 168 -14.66 -15.32 13.33
CA ASP A 168 -16.07 -15.41 13.66
C ASP A 168 -16.84 -14.51 12.70
N PHE A 169 -17.89 -15.05 12.08
CA PHE A 169 -18.71 -14.34 11.09
C PHE A 169 -20.16 -14.34 11.50
N THR A 170 -20.89 -13.34 11.04
CA THR A 170 -22.32 -13.18 11.31
C THR A 170 -23.13 -13.50 10.05
N LEU A 171 -24.04 -14.46 10.18
CA LEU A 171 -25.11 -14.71 9.22
C LEU A 171 -26.39 -14.05 9.71
N THR A 172 -26.91 -13.12 8.94
CA THR A 172 -28.22 -12.50 9.17
C THR A 172 -29.19 -12.95 8.10
N ILE A 173 -30.38 -13.38 8.51
CA ILE A 173 -31.50 -13.68 7.63
C ILE A 173 -32.57 -12.66 7.95
N GLU A 174 -32.90 -11.83 6.97
CA GLU A 174 -33.86 -10.74 7.12
C GLU A 174 -34.78 -10.64 5.92
N ASP A 175 -35.87 -9.90 6.10
CA ASP A 175 -36.82 -9.66 5.03
C ASP A 175 -36.18 -8.80 3.93
N GLY A 176 -36.16 -9.33 2.70
CA GLY A 176 -35.64 -8.62 1.54
C GLY A 176 -36.73 -7.74 0.97
N HIS A 177 -36.72 -6.48 1.36
CA HIS A 177 -37.67 -5.55 0.77
C HIS A 177 -37.37 -5.36 -0.72
N ASN A 178 -38.38 -5.55 -1.57
CA ASN A 178 -38.41 -5.04 -2.93
C ASN A 178 -39.74 -4.28 -3.15
N PRO A 179 -39.81 -2.96 -2.93
CA PRO A 179 -41.01 -2.21 -3.26
C PRO A 179 -40.96 -1.87 -4.75
N VAL A 180 -41.65 -2.64 -5.57
CA VAL A 180 -42.00 -2.17 -6.92
C VAL A 180 -43.51 -2.10 -7.02
N GLY A 181 -44.06 -0.94 -6.64
CA GLY A 181 -45.49 -0.63 -6.73
C GLY A 181 -45.93 0.48 -5.78
N GLU A 182 -47.19 0.92 -5.91
CA GLU A 182 -47.85 2.02 -5.16
C GLU A 182 -47.92 1.82 -3.63
N HIS A 183 -47.29 0.76 -3.10
CA HIS A 183 -47.16 0.41 -1.69
C HIS A 183 -45.71 0.47 -1.19
N ALA A 184 -44.85 1.27 -1.79
CA ALA A 184 -43.57 1.64 -1.18
C ALA A 184 -43.87 2.43 0.12
N VAL A 185 -43.88 1.72 1.24
CA VAL A 185 -44.04 2.32 2.57
C VAL A 185 -42.66 2.79 3.04
N ASP A 186 -42.61 4.01 3.57
CA ASP A 186 -41.43 4.78 3.96
C ASP A 186 -40.26 3.97 4.55
N GLU A 187 -39.03 4.42 4.23
CA GLU A 187 -37.66 3.94 4.59
C GLU A 187 -37.39 3.72 6.10
N GLU A 188 -38.40 3.74 6.96
CA GLU A 188 -38.31 3.68 8.42
C GLU A 188 -39.21 2.56 9.02
N HIS A 189 -39.33 1.42 8.31
CA HIS A 189 -39.88 0.18 8.87
C HIS A 189 -38.73 -0.76 9.23
N ASP A 190 -38.68 -1.16 10.50
CA ASP A 190 -37.68 -2.05 11.08
C ASP A 190 -37.59 -3.34 10.25
N HIS A 191 -36.41 -3.65 9.70
CA HIS A 191 -36.19 -4.89 8.96
C HIS A 191 -36.50 -6.06 9.91
N GLU A 192 -37.46 -6.91 9.55
CA GLU A 192 -37.73 -8.10 10.38
C GLU A 192 -36.56 -9.07 10.21
N VAL A 193 -35.69 -9.09 11.22
CA VAL A 193 -34.60 -10.04 11.32
C VAL A 193 -35.17 -11.37 11.80
N PHE A 194 -35.30 -12.32 10.89
CA PHE A 194 -35.77 -13.67 11.19
C PHE A 194 -34.78 -14.42 12.07
N LYS A 195 -33.49 -14.29 11.78
CA LYS A 195 -32.44 -14.96 12.54
C LYS A 195 -31.09 -14.27 12.36
N THR A 196 -30.33 -14.20 13.44
CA THR A 196 -28.92 -13.83 13.40
C THR A 196 -28.13 -14.92 14.11
N VAL A 197 -27.12 -15.45 13.44
CA VAL A 197 -26.20 -16.44 14.01
C VAL A 197 -24.77 -15.93 13.84
N THR A 198 -24.01 -15.97 14.93
CA THR A 198 -22.56 -15.72 14.91
C THR A 198 -21.85 -17.01 15.31
N ALA A 199 -20.89 -17.45 14.50
CA ALA A 199 -20.11 -18.66 14.72
C ALA A 199 -18.76 -18.55 14.00
N ALA A 200 -17.84 -19.46 14.32
CA ALA A 200 -16.56 -19.55 13.62
C ALA A 200 -16.77 -20.06 12.19
N PHE A 201 -15.93 -19.62 11.25
CA PHE A 201 -15.97 -20.12 9.87
C PHE A 201 -15.95 -21.65 9.80
N GLY A 202 -16.88 -22.21 9.03
CA GLY A 202 -17.01 -23.66 8.83
C GLY A 202 -17.75 -24.41 9.95
N ASP A 203 -18.10 -23.76 11.07
CA ASP A 203 -18.95 -24.40 12.07
C ASP A 203 -20.35 -24.68 11.49
N PRO A 204 -20.97 -25.83 11.82
CA PRO A 204 -22.30 -26.16 11.33
C PRO A 204 -23.33 -25.17 11.88
N ILE A 205 -24.23 -24.69 11.02
CA ILE A 205 -25.32 -23.80 11.41
C ILE A 205 -26.63 -24.58 11.37
N ASP A 206 -27.42 -24.49 12.45
CA ASP A 206 -28.80 -24.98 12.45
C ASP A 206 -29.74 -23.88 11.97
N LEU A 207 -30.26 -24.05 10.75
CA LEU A 207 -31.28 -23.19 10.13
C LEU A 207 -32.61 -23.95 9.91
N SER A 208 -32.81 -25.10 10.56
CA SER A 208 -34.00 -25.94 10.33
C SER A 208 -35.31 -25.30 10.79
N ASP A 209 -35.23 -24.30 11.67
CA ASP A 209 -36.30 -23.46 12.16
C ASP A 209 -36.64 -22.28 11.23
N VAL A 210 -35.77 -21.97 10.26
CA VAL A 210 -35.96 -20.86 9.33
C VAL A 210 -36.75 -21.34 8.11
N GLN A 211 -37.97 -20.84 7.97
CA GLN A 211 -38.87 -21.15 6.85
C GLN A 211 -39.14 -19.88 6.04
N LEU A 212 -39.34 -20.04 4.72
CA LEU A 212 -39.79 -18.92 3.89
C LEU A 212 -41.17 -18.44 4.40
N PRO A 213 -41.39 -17.12 4.45
CA PRO A 213 -42.70 -16.59 4.80
C PRO A 213 -43.75 -16.98 3.75
N GLU A 214 -45.03 -16.96 4.14
CA GLU A 214 -46.12 -17.22 3.20
C GLU A 214 -46.15 -16.16 2.10
N ALA A 215 -46.30 -16.59 0.85
CA ALA A 215 -46.33 -15.71 -0.29
C ALA A 215 -47.64 -14.88 -0.34
N PRO A 216 -47.57 -13.54 -0.38
CA PRO A 216 -48.74 -12.70 -0.60
C PRO A 216 -49.44 -13.03 -1.93
N GLU A 217 -50.74 -12.78 -2.03
CA GLU A 217 -51.49 -12.99 -3.27
C GLU A 217 -50.85 -12.25 -4.45
N GLY A 218 -50.56 -12.97 -5.53
CA GLY A 218 -49.91 -12.40 -6.72
C GLY A 218 -48.39 -12.32 -6.64
N TYR A 219 -47.74 -12.88 -5.61
CA TYR A 219 -46.29 -12.92 -5.49
C TYR A 219 -45.77 -14.36 -5.31
N THR A 220 -44.54 -14.62 -5.74
CA THR A 220 -43.74 -15.78 -5.35
C THR A 220 -42.64 -15.34 -4.40
N VAL A 221 -42.28 -16.21 -3.45
CA VAL A 221 -41.28 -15.92 -2.43
C VAL A 221 -40.15 -16.95 -2.50
N GLU A 222 -38.90 -16.48 -2.51
CA GLU A 222 -37.71 -17.33 -2.51
C GLU A 222 -36.56 -16.70 -1.71
N TRP A 223 -35.57 -17.49 -1.32
CA TRP A 223 -34.35 -16.95 -0.71
C TRP A 223 -33.47 -16.32 -1.77
N SER A 224 -32.77 -15.22 -1.44
CA SER A 224 -31.80 -14.60 -2.33
C SER A 224 -30.63 -15.51 -2.70
N GLN A 225 -30.33 -16.48 -1.83
CA GLN A 225 -29.31 -17.50 -2.02
C GLN A 225 -29.66 -18.76 -1.21
N PRO A 226 -29.14 -19.95 -1.59
CA PRO A 226 -29.37 -21.16 -0.81
C PRO A 226 -28.87 -20.99 0.63
N LEU A 227 -29.64 -21.50 1.60
CA LEU A 227 -29.26 -21.47 3.01
C LEU A 227 -27.99 -22.30 3.23
N PRO A 228 -26.93 -21.75 3.84
CA PRO A 228 -25.68 -22.45 4.04
C PRO A 228 -25.80 -23.48 5.18
N GLU A 229 -25.15 -24.64 5.03
CA GLU A 229 -25.06 -25.66 6.09
C GLU A 229 -23.97 -25.33 7.13
N THR A 230 -22.98 -24.50 6.75
CA THR A 230 -21.84 -24.09 7.59
C THR A 230 -21.61 -22.60 7.49
N MET A 231 -21.01 -21.99 8.51
CA MET A 231 -20.77 -20.56 8.54
C MET A 231 -19.88 -20.09 7.37
N PRO A 232 -20.34 -19.12 6.55
CA PRO A 232 -19.54 -18.55 5.46
C PRO A 232 -18.34 -17.78 5.99
N GLY A 233 -17.34 -17.58 5.12
CA GLY A 233 -16.08 -16.93 5.46
C GLY A 233 -16.11 -15.40 5.47
N PHE A 234 -17.30 -14.81 5.52
CA PHE A 234 -17.55 -13.36 5.57
C PHE A 234 -18.96 -13.11 6.13
N ASP A 235 -19.18 -11.91 6.70
CA ASP A 235 -20.49 -11.50 7.17
C ASP A 235 -21.50 -11.52 6.01
N THR A 236 -22.55 -12.29 6.18
CA THR A 236 -23.48 -12.65 5.10
C THR A 236 -24.89 -12.28 5.50
N THR A 237 -25.60 -11.59 4.61
CA THR A 237 -27.03 -11.34 4.75
C THR A 237 -27.81 -12.09 3.68
N ILE A 238 -28.77 -12.91 4.10
CA ILE A 238 -29.71 -13.60 3.22
C ILE A 238 -31.05 -12.88 3.30
N TYR A 239 -31.59 -12.58 2.13
CA TYR A 239 -32.84 -11.87 1.97
C TYR A 239 -33.95 -12.82 1.52
N VAL A 240 -35.17 -12.52 1.91
CA VAL A 240 -36.37 -13.05 1.27
C VAL A 240 -36.70 -12.20 0.04
N ILE A 241 -36.82 -12.80 -1.14
CA ILE A 241 -37.17 -12.10 -2.38
C ILE A 241 -38.66 -12.33 -2.70
N TYR A 242 -39.38 -11.24 -2.97
CA TYR A 242 -40.75 -11.26 -3.48
C TYR A 242 -40.74 -10.90 -4.98
N THR A 243 -41.31 -11.77 -5.81
CA THR A 243 -41.45 -11.56 -7.26
C THR A 243 -42.91 -11.57 -7.65
N GLU A 244 -43.40 -10.49 -8.28
CA GLU A 244 -44.77 -10.40 -8.76
C GLU A 244 -45.04 -11.43 -9.87
N ILE A 245 -46.17 -12.13 -9.77
CA ILE A 245 -46.65 -13.08 -10.76
C ILE A 245 -47.32 -12.28 -11.87
N ALA A 246 -46.66 -12.19 -13.04
CA ALA A 246 -47.25 -11.53 -14.20
C ALA A 246 -48.61 -12.17 -14.56
N PRO A 247 -49.67 -11.38 -14.82
CA PRO A 247 -50.96 -11.95 -15.21
C PRO A 247 -50.80 -12.71 -16.53
N GLU A 248 -51.32 -13.95 -16.58
CA GLU A 248 -51.37 -14.71 -17.84
C GLU A 248 -52.03 -13.85 -18.91
N ALA A 249 -51.35 -13.64 -20.03
CA ALA A 249 -51.90 -12.90 -21.16
C ALA A 249 -53.15 -13.65 -21.63
N THR A 250 -54.33 -13.06 -21.41
CA THR A 250 -55.59 -13.51 -22.01
C THR A 250 -55.37 -13.68 -23.51
N PRO A 251 -55.68 -14.85 -24.11
CA PRO A 251 -55.55 -15.03 -25.55
C PRO A 251 -56.36 -13.96 -26.25
N VAL A 252 -55.72 -13.16 -27.11
CA VAL A 252 -56.41 -12.19 -27.97
C VAL A 252 -57.32 -13.00 -28.89
N GLU A 253 -58.62 -12.91 -28.67
CA GLU A 253 -59.64 -13.48 -29.55
C GLU A 253 -59.42 -12.86 -30.94
N ALA A 254 -59.01 -13.66 -31.92
CA ALA A 254 -58.73 -13.19 -33.26
C ALA A 254 -60.02 -12.62 -33.87
N GLU A 255 -60.07 -11.31 -34.04
CA GLU A 255 -61.14 -10.63 -34.77
C GLU A 255 -61.16 -11.16 -36.21
N GLU A 256 -62.19 -11.95 -36.55
CA GLU A 256 -62.39 -12.44 -37.92
C GLU A 256 -62.54 -11.25 -38.87
N ALA A 257 -61.51 -11.01 -39.68
CA ALA A 257 -61.56 -10.02 -40.74
C ALA A 257 -62.68 -10.35 -41.74
N THR A 258 -63.73 -9.54 -41.76
CA THR A 258 -64.77 -9.59 -42.80
C THR A 258 -64.14 -9.32 -44.19
N PRO A 259 -64.45 -10.10 -45.24
CA PRO A 259 -63.85 -9.92 -46.54
C PRO A 259 -64.43 -8.66 -47.21
N VAL A 260 -63.54 -7.78 -47.67
CA VAL A 260 -63.89 -6.61 -48.48
C VAL A 260 -64.28 -7.09 -49.88
N GLU A 261 -65.54 -6.91 -50.25
CA GLU A 261 -66.03 -7.06 -51.63
C GLU A 261 -65.33 -6.04 -52.54
N ALA A 262 -64.75 -6.54 -53.64
CA ALA A 262 -64.15 -5.71 -54.67
C ALA A 262 -65.19 -5.40 -55.77
N GLU A 263 -65.48 -4.11 -55.98
CA GLU A 263 -66.02 -3.57 -57.24
C GLU A 263 -64.95 -2.74 -57.97
#